data_AF-A0A0M3J1Q7-F1
#
_entry.id   AF-A0A0M3J1Q7-F1
#
_cell.length_a   1.000
_cell.length_b   1.000
_cell.length_c   1.000
_cell.angle_alpha   90.00
_cell.angle_beta   90.00
_cell.angle_gamma   90.00
#
_symmetry.space_group_name_H-M   'P 1'
#
loop_
_entity.id
_entity.type
_entity.pdbx_description
1 polymer ?
#
loop_
_entity_poly.entity_id
_entity_poly.type
_entity_poly.pdbx_seq_one_letter_code
_entity_poly.pdbx_strand_id
1 'polypeptide(L)'
;MSFLVLKPTVDIENVPEFYKLFLSSTVQYHHKERQWILTLIADSLIEPYDYNVLQKRYVIKLCLSLFTSNMSTMETRKLVLIILRSALKHQSVAKDLFYRSNLQSWITVTAQQSTLSRWEKVFLCQLFITLYEHIKTFMMNETNQNDIKSKNQIALQQKICQMLSRKMKQMLDEVDDSGRAVWSKKLDDLISSDWSEKEVVENDNA
;
A
#
# COMPACT_ATOMS: atom_id res chain seq x y z
N MET A 1 8.32 10.31 28.14
CA MET A 1 8.51 8.96 28.75
C MET A 1 7.59 8.67 29.94
N SER A 2 6.93 9.66 30.55
CA SER A 2 6.03 9.44 31.71
C SER A 2 4.79 8.58 31.42
N PHE A 3 4.35 8.45 30.16
CA PHE A 3 3.13 7.69 29.81
C PHE A 3 3.25 6.18 30.02
N LEU A 4 4.45 5.60 29.89
CA LEU A 4 4.68 4.18 30.14
C LEU A 4 4.54 3.81 31.62
N VAL A 5 4.68 4.78 32.51
CA VAL A 5 4.62 4.61 33.98
C VAL A 5 3.29 5.14 34.54
N LEU A 6 2.50 5.86 33.73
CA LEU A 6 1.22 6.44 34.12
C LEU A 6 0.10 5.41 34.34
N LYS A 7 0.22 4.23 33.74
CA LYS A 7 -0.71 3.11 33.94
C LYS A 7 0.05 1.92 34.55
N PRO A 8 -0.57 1.17 35.47
CA PRO A 8 0.05 -0.02 36.06
C PRO A 8 0.18 -1.18 35.05
N THR A 9 -0.44 -1.07 33.89
CA THR A 9 -0.37 -2.04 32.80
C THR A 9 -0.03 -1.35 31.46
N VAL A 10 0.82 -2.00 30.68
CA VAL A 10 1.16 -1.57 29.32
C VAL A 10 0.25 -2.30 28.33
N ASP A 11 -0.54 -1.53 27.58
CA ASP A 11 -1.39 -2.07 26.52
C ASP A 11 -0.54 -2.34 25.27
N ILE A 12 -0.15 -3.61 25.08
CA ILE A 12 0.63 -4.08 23.93
C ILE A 12 -0.24 -4.42 22.72
N GLU A 13 -1.57 -4.42 22.88
CA GLU A 13 -2.48 -4.74 21.79
C GLU A 13 -2.70 -3.57 20.83
N ASN A 14 -2.18 -2.41 21.19
CA ASN A 14 -2.42 -1.14 20.54
C ASN A 14 -1.12 -0.35 20.41
N VAL A 15 -1.02 0.45 19.36
CA VAL A 15 0.08 1.42 19.23
C VAL A 15 -0.05 2.47 20.35
N PRO A 16 0.92 2.56 21.27
CA PRO A 16 0.81 3.46 22.42
C PRO A 16 0.74 4.92 21.99
N GLU A 17 -0.17 5.69 22.60
CA GLU A 17 -0.36 7.13 22.36
C GLU A 17 -0.52 7.53 20.88
N PHE A 18 -0.90 6.59 20.01
CA PHE A 18 -0.93 6.81 18.55
C PHE A 18 -1.69 8.07 18.15
N TYR A 19 -2.96 8.20 18.59
CA TYR A 19 -3.79 9.35 18.23
C TYR A 19 -3.20 10.67 18.73
N LYS A 20 -2.64 10.68 19.95
CA LYS A 20 -2.05 11.87 20.56
C LYS A 20 -0.84 12.36 19.75
N LEU A 21 0.05 11.44 19.37
CA LEU A 21 1.28 11.78 18.66
C LEU A 21 1.02 12.07 17.18
N PHE A 22 0.14 11.27 16.55
CA PHE A 22 -0.18 11.40 15.13
C PHE A 22 -0.99 12.67 14.83
N LEU A 23 -2.00 12.95 15.67
CA LEU A 23 -2.86 14.14 15.58
C LEU A 23 -2.38 15.26 16.50
N SER A 24 -1.09 15.30 16.84
CA SER A 24 -0.57 16.32 17.74
C SER A 24 -0.88 17.73 17.22
N SER A 25 -1.36 18.57 18.12
CA SER A 25 -1.60 20.00 17.94
C SER A 25 -0.59 20.87 18.70
N THR A 26 0.50 20.26 19.20
CA THR A 26 1.53 20.96 19.96
C THR A 26 2.25 21.98 19.05
N VAL A 27 2.17 23.27 19.40
CA VAL A 27 2.69 24.39 18.60
C VAL A 27 4.13 24.19 18.13
N GLN A 28 5.00 23.66 19.00
CA GLN A 28 6.45 23.54 18.73
C GLN A 28 6.88 22.14 18.24
N TYR A 29 6.15 21.08 18.60
CA TYR A 29 6.65 19.70 18.50
C TYR A 29 5.80 18.76 17.65
N HIS A 30 4.64 19.21 17.16
CA HIS A 30 3.70 18.35 16.42
C HIS A 30 4.35 17.59 15.25
N HIS A 31 5.24 18.24 14.49
CA HIS A 31 5.99 17.58 13.41
C HIS A 31 6.90 16.46 13.92
N LYS A 32 7.63 16.68 15.02
CA LYS A 32 8.54 15.69 15.60
C LYS A 32 7.77 14.52 16.20
N GLU A 33 6.67 14.79 16.89
CA GLU A 33 5.81 13.77 17.49
C GLU A 33 5.19 12.87 16.41
N ARG A 34 4.66 13.47 15.34
CA ARG A 34 4.11 12.76 14.19
C ARG A 34 5.18 11.94 13.46
N GLN A 35 6.34 12.54 13.20
CA GLN A 35 7.44 11.85 12.54
C GLN A 35 7.93 10.65 13.38
N TRP A 36 8.03 10.84 14.69
CA TRP A 36 8.46 9.78 15.62
C TRP A 36 7.49 8.60 15.59
N ILE A 37 6.17 8.86 15.73
CA ILE A 37 5.19 7.76 15.74
C ILE A 37 5.12 7.06 14.39
N LEU A 38 5.24 7.79 13.27
CA LEU A 38 5.28 7.19 11.94
C LEU A 38 6.54 6.35 11.72
N THR A 39 7.69 6.79 12.24
CA THR A 39 8.94 6.01 12.17
C THR A 39 8.80 4.72 12.97
N LEU A 40 8.26 4.81 14.19
CA LEU A 40 7.99 3.64 15.02
C LEU A 40 7.09 2.61 14.29
N ILE A 41 6.03 3.08 13.64
CA ILE A 41 5.12 2.20 12.88
C ILE A 41 5.81 1.59 11.64
N ALA A 42 6.66 2.37 10.97
CA ALA A 42 7.41 1.88 9.80
C ALA A 42 8.33 0.71 10.16
N ASP A 43 8.94 0.79 11.35
CA ASP A 43 9.86 -0.21 11.88
C ASP A 43 9.15 -1.39 12.57
N SER A 44 7.87 -1.24 12.95
CA SER A 44 7.13 -2.27 13.70
C SER A 44 6.47 -3.35 12.84
N LEU A 45 6.40 -3.19 11.52
CA LEU A 45 5.79 -4.17 10.62
C LEU A 45 6.82 -5.20 10.13
N ILE A 46 7.11 -6.18 10.99
CA ILE A 46 8.10 -7.24 10.72
C ILE A 46 7.40 -8.52 10.25
N GLU A 47 6.32 -8.88 10.93
CA GLU A 47 5.49 -10.04 10.65
C GLU A 47 4.06 -9.64 10.22
N PRO A 48 3.32 -10.52 9.50
CA PRO A 48 1.95 -10.23 9.11
C PRO A 48 1.01 -9.97 10.29
N TYR A 49 1.29 -10.53 11.48
CA TYR A 49 0.43 -10.36 12.65
C TYR A 49 0.58 -8.98 13.29
N ASP A 50 1.72 -8.31 13.13
CA ASP A 50 1.95 -6.94 13.61
C ASP A 50 0.94 -5.96 13.02
N TYR A 51 0.47 -6.25 11.80
CA TYR A 51 -0.57 -5.48 11.14
C TYR A 51 -1.89 -5.43 11.93
N ASN A 52 -2.22 -6.45 12.72
CA ASN A 52 -3.46 -6.49 13.48
C ASN A 52 -3.53 -5.40 14.55
N VAL A 53 -2.38 -5.05 15.15
CA VAL A 53 -2.25 -3.95 16.10
C VAL A 53 -2.55 -2.61 15.41
N LEU A 54 -2.09 -2.45 14.17
CA LEU A 54 -2.35 -1.25 13.37
C LEU A 54 -3.82 -1.16 12.91
N GLN A 55 -4.42 -2.30 12.55
CA GLN A 55 -5.83 -2.39 12.15
C GLN A 55 -6.78 -1.96 13.25
N LYS A 56 -6.55 -2.39 14.50
CA LYS A 56 -7.42 -2.07 15.66
C LYS A 56 -7.66 -0.57 15.83
N ARG A 57 -6.70 0.28 15.44
CA ARG A 57 -6.77 1.74 15.53
C ARG A 57 -6.83 2.47 14.19
N TYR A 58 -7.16 1.76 13.11
CA TYR A 58 -7.25 2.34 11.77
C TYR A 58 -5.99 3.09 11.34
N VAL A 59 -4.82 2.66 11.82
CA VAL A 59 -3.55 3.40 11.65
C VAL A 59 -3.26 3.62 10.17
N ILE A 60 -3.42 2.59 9.33
CA ILE A 60 -3.19 2.72 7.89
C ILE A 60 -4.17 3.70 7.26
N LYS A 61 -5.47 3.63 7.57
CA LYS A 61 -6.47 4.57 7.01
C LYS A 61 -6.14 6.02 7.36
N LEU A 62 -5.67 6.25 8.59
CA LEU A 62 -5.23 7.57 9.02
C LEU A 62 -3.95 8.01 8.31
N CYS A 63 -2.99 7.10 8.09
CA CYS A 63 -1.81 7.38 7.28
C CYS A 63 -2.18 7.78 5.84
N LEU A 64 -3.10 7.05 5.20
CA LEU A 64 -3.60 7.36 3.85
C LEU A 64 -4.26 8.76 3.80
N SER A 65 -5.10 9.08 4.80
CA SER A 65 -5.74 10.39 4.91
C SER A 65 -4.74 11.51 5.11
N LEU A 66 -3.79 11.32 6.03
CA LEU A 66 -2.71 12.28 6.30
C LEU A 66 -1.87 12.53 5.04
N PHE A 67 -1.49 11.49 4.30
CA PHE A 67 -0.68 11.62 3.09
C PHE A 67 -1.32 12.57 2.06
N THR A 68 -2.64 12.48 1.86
CA THR A 68 -3.37 13.34 0.92
C THR A 68 -3.71 14.73 1.48
N SER A 69 -3.46 14.97 2.77
CA SER A 69 -3.79 16.25 3.40
C SER A 69 -2.75 17.33 3.12
N ASN A 70 -3.18 18.59 3.19
CA ASN A 70 -2.31 19.76 3.10
C ASN A 70 -1.34 19.87 4.30
N MET A 71 -1.55 19.08 5.36
CA MET A 71 -0.66 19.03 6.52
C MET A 71 0.50 18.05 6.35
N SER A 72 0.56 17.33 5.22
CA SER A 72 1.64 16.40 4.94
C SER A 72 2.88 17.12 4.45
N THR A 73 4.00 16.88 5.12
CA THR A 73 5.33 17.23 4.61
C THR A 73 5.87 16.07 3.77
N MET A 74 6.92 16.34 2.98
CA MET A 74 7.59 15.31 2.18
C MET A 74 8.13 14.16 3.06
N GLU A 75 8.64 14.47 4.25
CA GLU A 75 9.14 13.50 5.23
C GLU A 75 8.00 12.62 5.76
N THR A 76 6.86 13.25 6.05
CA THR A 76 5.64 12.54 6.49
C THR A 76 5.17 11.56 5.42
N ARG A 77 5.08 12.03 4.16
CA ARG A 77 4.69 11.22 3.01
C ARG A 77 5.66 10.07 2.77
N LYS A 78 6.96 10.32 2.90
CA LYS A 78 8.00 9.29 2.84
C LYS A 78 7.78 8.19 3.87
N LEU A 79 7.52 8.53 5.13
CA LEU A 79 7.27 7.54 6.17
C LEU A 79 6.00 6.72 5.88
N VAL A 80 4.92 7.36 5.42
CA VAL A 80 3.70 6.62 5.02
C VAL A 80 3.97 5.64 3.88
N LEU A 81 4.76 6.04 2.88
CA LEU A 81 5.15 5.15 1.78
C LEU A 81 6.01 3.98 2.27
N ILE A 82 6.89 4.19 3.24
CA ILE A 82 7.67 3.11 3.86
C ILE A 82 6.75 2.16 4.64
N ILE A 83 5.80 2.67 5.43
CA ILE A 83 4.80 1.86 6.14
C ILE A 83 4.03 0.98 5.14
N LEU A 84 3.55 1.56 4.05
CA LEU A 84 2.84 0.82 3.00
C LEU A 84 3.74 -0.24 2.36
N ARG A 85 5.01 0.09 2.09
CA ARG A 85 5.97 -0.88 1.57
C ARG A 85 6.17 -2.05 2.53
N SER A 86 6.33 -1.80 3.82
CA SER A 86 6.46 -2.85 4.84
C SER A 86 5.20 -3.71 4.92
N ALA A 87 4.01 -3.09 4.89
CA ALA A 87 2.74 -3.81 4.88
C ALA A 87 2.59 -4.71 3.64
N LEU A 88 2.97 -4.21 2.46
CA LEU A 88 2.90 -4.96 1.20
C LEU A 88 3.96 -6.06 1.06
N LYS A 89 4.90 -6.24 2.00
CA LYS A 89 5.79 -7.41 2.01
C LYS A 89 5.03 -8.72 2.27
N HIS A 90 3.86 -8.63 2.89
CA HIS A 90 3.05 -9.79 3.27
C HIS A 90 1.78 -9.87 2.43
N GLN A 91 1.61 -10.97 1.70
CA GLN A 91 0.46 -11.17 0.80
C GLN A 91 -0.90 -11.09 1.52
N SER A 92 -0.99 -11.61 2.75
CA SER A 92 -2.23 -11.53 3.56
C SER A 92 -2.63 -10.09 3.89
N VAL A 93 -1.64 -9.24 4.21
CA VAL A 93 -1.85 -7.83 4.49
C VAL A 93 -2.18 -7.05 3.21
N ALA A 94 -1.51 -7.36 2.11
CA ALA A 94 -1.83 -6.78 0.80
C ALA A 94 -3.28 -7.05 0.38
N LYS A 95 -3.75 -8.30 0.58
CA LYS A 95 -5.16 -8.69 0.37
C LYS A 95 -6.11 -7.86 1.21
N ASP A 96 -5.83 -7.73 2.50
CA ASP A 96 -6.68 -6.96 3.40
C ASP A 96 -6.74 -5.47 3.00
N LEU A 97 -5.59 -4.88 2.67
CA LEU A 97 -5.52 -3.50 2.17
C LEU A 97 -6.26 -3.29 0.85
N PHE A 98 -6.20 -4.26 -0.05
CA PHE A 98 -6.93 -4.24 -1.33
C PHE A 98 -8.45 -4.16 -1.10
N TYR A 99 -9.00 -5.05 -0.27
CA TYR A 99 -10.44 -5.13 -0.07
C TYR A 99 -10.99 -4.14 0.95
N ARG A 100 -10.32 -3.95 2.11
CA ARG A 100 -10.83 -3.10 3.21
C ARG A 100 -10.49 -1.63 3.07
N SER A 101 -9.40 -1.31 2.38
CA SER A 101 -8.91 0.06 2.23
C SER A 101 -8.94 0.56 0.79
N ASN A 102 -9.36 -0.27 -0.17
CA ASN A 102 -9.42 0.06 -1.59
C ASN A 102 -8.08 0.65 -2.11
N LEU A 103 -6.96 0.07 -1.63
CA LEU A 103 -5.63 0.68 -1.75
C LEU A 103 -5.24 0.95 -3.21
N GLN A 104 -5.60 0.07 -4.14
CA GLN A 104 -5.39 0.23 -5.59
C GLN A 104 -5.97 1.54 -6.14
N SER A 105 -7.19 1.88 -5.74
CA SER A 105 -7.84 3.11 -6.17
C SER A 105 -7.22 4.32 -5.49
N TRP A 106 -6.91 4.20 -4.19
CA TRP A 106 -6.23 5.27 -3.47
C TRP A 106 -4.89 5.61 -4.11
N ILE A 107 -4.04 4.62 -4.38
CA ILE A 107 -2.73 4.83 -5.03
C ILE A 107 -2.91 5.54 -6.37
N THR A 108 -3.86 5.08 -7.19
CA THR A 108 -4.07 5.65 -8.54
C THR A 108 -4.54 7.10 -8.49
N VAL A 109 -5.48 7.43 -7.59
CA VAL A 109 -5.99 8.80 -7.43
C VAL A 109 -4.92 9.71 -6.84
N THR A 110 -4.22 9.24 -5.81
CA THR A 110 -3.15 9.98 -5.13
C THR A 110 -2.01 10.28 -6.10
N ALA A 111 -1.60 9.32 -6.94
CA ALA A 111 -0.53 9.52 -7.91
C ALA A 111 -0.80 10.66 -8.92
N GLN A 112 -2.06 11.01 -9.17
CA GLN A 112 -2.45 12.09 -10.07
C GLN A 112 -2.32 13.49 -9.45
N GLN A 113 -2.07 13.58 -8.14
CA GLN A 113 -1.92 14.87 -7.47
C GLN A 113 -0.66 15.60 -7.98
N SER A 114 -0.82 16.85 -8.40
CA SER A 114 0.27 17.69 -8.90
C SER A 114 1.28 18.10 -7.82
N THR A 115 0.89 18.01 -6.55
CA THR A 115 1.72 18.32 -5.39
C THR A 115 2.76 17.25 -5.08
N LEU A 116 2.64 16.05 -5.67
CA LEU A 116 3.59 14.97 -5.45
C LEU A 116 4.85 15.15 -6.27
N SER A 117 5.98 14.93 -5.62
CA SER A 117 7.27 14.88 -6.28
C SER A 117 7.39 13.66 -7.20
N ARG A 118 8.33 13.75 -8.14
CA ARG A 118 8.66 12.68 -9.09
C ARG A 118 8.88 11.32 -8.41
N TRP A 119 9.69 11.29 -7.36
CA TRP A 119 10.01 10.04 -6.68
C TRP A 119 8.77 9.44 -5.99
N GLU A 120 7.89 10.26 -5.39
CA GLU A 120 6.67 9.80 -4.73
C GLU A 120 5.75 9.09 -5.72
N LYS A 121 5.60 9.67 -6.91
CA LYS A 121 4.83 9.07 -8.02
C LYS A 121 5.40 7.72 -8.44
N VAL A 122 6.72 7.62 -8.61
CA VAL A 122 7.39 6.36 -8.97
C VAL A 122 7.27 5.33 -7.84
N PHE A 123 7.41 5.73 -6.58
CA PHE A 123 7.26 4.83 -5.44
C PHE A 123 5.82 4.30 -5.32
N LEU A 124 4.82 5.17 -5.53
CA LEU A 124 3.42 4.76 -5.60
C LEU A 124 3.18 3.76 -6.74
N CYS A 125 3.82 3.95 -7.90
CA CYS A 125 3.78 2.99 -9.00
C CYS A 125 4.37 1.63 -8.60
N GLN A 126 5.51 1.63 -7.92
CA GLN A 126 6.10 0.40 -7.38
C GLN A 126 5.14 -0.31 -6.41
N LEU A 127 4.54 0.43 -5.46
CA LEU A 127 3.57 -0.13 -4.51
C LEU A 127 2.34 -0.70 -5.23
N PHE A 128 1.85 -0.02 -6.27
CA PHE A 128 0.73 -0.48 -7.08
C PHE A 128 1.03 -1.82 -7.75
N ILE A 129 2.21 -1.95 -8.35
CA ILE A 129 2.64 -3.19 -9.03
C ILE A 129 2.78 -4.33 -8.01
N THR A 130 3.43 -4.09 -6.87
CA THR A 130 3.54 -5.11 -5.81
C THR A 130 2.18 -5.55 -5.28
N LEU A 131 1.26 -4.60 -5.07
CA LEU A 131 -0.11 -4.92 -4.68
C LEU A 131 -0.80 -5.78 -5.74
N TYR A 132 -0.68 -5.41 -7.02
CA TYR A 132 -1.26 -6.17 -8.12
C TYR A 132 -0.72 -7.60 -8.17
N GLU A 133 0.60 -7.79 -8.09
CA GLU A 133 1.23 -9.11 -8.13
C GLU A 133 0.67 -10.02 -7.03
N HIS A 134 0.57 -9.52 -5.79
CA HIS A 134 -0.02 -10.27 -4.68
C HIS A 134 -1.49 -10.67 -4.92
N ILE A 135 -2.28 -9.79 -5.52
CA ILE A 135 -3.68 -10.04 -5.83
C ILE A 135 -3.82 -11.00 -7.01
N LYS A 136 -3.03 -10.87 -8.08
CA LYS A 136 -2.98 -11.84 -9.18
C LYS A 136 -2.69 -13.24 -8.62
N THR A 137 -1.61 -13.40 -7.84
CA THR A 137 -1.25 -14.69 -7.23
C THR A 137 -2.37 -15.23 -6.34
N PHE A 138 -3.00 -14.38 -5.54
CA PHE A 138 -4.10 -14.79 -4.67
C PHE A 138 -5.32 -15.31 -5.47
N MET A 139 -5.72 -14.57 -6.50
CA MET A 139 -6.88 -14.92 -7.34
C MET A 139 -6.61 -16.18 -8.19
N MET A 140 -5.38 -16.36 -8.68
CA MET A 140 -4.97 -17.59 -9.37
C MET A 140 -5.11 -18.81 -8.45
N ASN A 141 -4.71 -18.69 -7.19
CA ASN A 141 -4.82 -19.76 -6.21
C ASN A 141 -6.28 -20.12 -5.88
N GLU A 142 -7.20 -19.15 -5.81
CA GLU A 142 -8.63 -19.42 -5.59
C GLU A 142 -9.32 -20.09 -6.78
N THR A 143 -8.84 -19.88 -8.01
CA THR A 143 -9.43 -20.44 -9.23
C THR A 143 -9.40 -21.97 -9.25
N ASN A 144 -8.45 -22.59 -8.53
CA ASN A 144 -8.34 -24.05 -8.40
C ASN A 144 -9.55 -24.71 -7.71
N GLN A 145 -10.47 -23.93 -7.12
CA GLN A 145 -11.66 -24.43 -6.40
C GLN A 145 -12.96 -24.42 -7.24
N ASN A 146 -12.91 -24.18 -8.56
CA ASN A 146 -13.96 -24.48 -9.55
C ASN A 146 -15.38 -23.87 -9.36
N ASP A 147 -15.51 -22.69 -8.75
CA ASP A 147 -16.80 -21.97 -8.71
C ASP A 147 -16.94 -20.96 -9.89
N ILE A 148 -18.03 -21.05 -10.67
CA ILE A 148 -18.37 -20.12 -11.76
C ILE A 148 -18.51 -18.68 -11.22
N LYS A 149 -19.00 -18.51 -10.00
CA LYS A 149 -19.10 -17.20 -9.35
C LYS A 149 -17.72 -16.58 -9.12
N SER A 150 -16.72 -17.41 -8.82
CA SER A 150 -15.33 -16.99 -8.64
C SER A 150 -14.74 -16.45 -9.96
N LYS A 151 -15.00 -17.11 -11.10
CA LYS A 151 -14.50 -16.67 -12.42
C LYS A 151 -14.96 -15.26 -12.81
N ASN A 152 -16.24 -14.94 -12.60
CA ASN A 152 -16.77 -13.60 -12.89
C ASN A 152 -16.14 -12.53 -11.99
N GLN A 153 -15.91 -12.84 -10.72
CA GLN A 153 -15.26 -11.94 -9.78
C GLN A 153 -13.79 -11.69 -10.16
N ILE A 154 -13.08 -12.74 -10.58
CA ILE A 154 -11.69 -12.64 -11.08
C ILE A 154 -11.63 -11.73 -12.31
N ALA A 155 -12.49 -11.96 -13.31
CA ALA A 155 -12.52 -11.15 -14.53
C ALA A 155 -12.87 -9.67 -14.24
N LEU A 156 -13.76 -9.41 -13.28
CA LEU A 156 -14.08 -8.05 -12.84
C LEU A 156 -12.86 -7.37 -12.20
N GLN A 157 -12.19 -8.04 -11.25
CA GLN A 157 -11.02 -7.48 -10.56
C GLN A 157 -9.85 -7.24 -11.52
N GLN A 158 -9.63 -8.16 -12.47
CA GLN A 158 -8.65 -8.00 -13.54
C GLN A 158 -8.93 -6.74 -14.36
N LYS A 159 -10.16 -6.56 -14.84
CA LYS A 159 -10.55 -5.37 -15.62
C LYS A 159 -10.36 -4.08 -14.82
N ILE A 160 -10.74 -4.06 -13.55
CA ILE A 160 -10.51 -2.90 -12.67
C ILE A 160 -9.01 -2.60 -12.58
N CYS A 161 -8.19 -3.62 -12.31
CA CYS A 161 -6.75 -3.43 -12.19
C CYS A 161 -6.13 -2.95 -13.51
N GLN A 162 -6.52 -3.52 -14.66
CA GLN A 162 -6.06 -3.05 -15.98
C GLN A 162 -6.44 -1.58 -16.25
N MET A 163 -7.66 -1.16 -15.89
CA MET A 163 -8.07 0.25 -16.03
C MET A 163 -7.22 1.17 -15.14
N LEU A 164 -6.92 0.76 -13.91
CA LEU A 164 -6.06 1.52 -13.00
C LEU A 164 -4.61 1.55 -13.47
N SER A 165 -4.07 0.44 -14.00
CA SER A 165 -2.73 0.37 -14.60
C SER A 165 -2.57 1.36 -15.75
N ARG A 166 -3.59 1.50 -16.61
CA ARG A 166 -3.58 2.50 -17.70
C ARG A 166 -3.50 3.94 -17.15
N LYS A 167 -4.26 4.24 -16.09
CA LYS A 167 -4.18 5.55 -15.42
C LYS A 167 -2.83 5.80 -14.78
N MET A 168 -2.22 4.78 -14.16
CA MET A 168 -0.87 4.86 -13.61
C MET A 168 0.17 5.08 -14.72
N LYS A 169 -0.01 4.46 -15.88
CA LYS A 169 0.88 4.65 -17.04
C LYS A 169 0.79 6.07 -17.58
N GLN A 170 -0.41 6.61 -17.77
CA GLN A 170 -0.61 8.00 -18.20
C GLN A 170 0.10 8.98 -17.26
N MET A 171 -0.05 8.79 -15.95
CA MET A 171 0.65 9.59 -14.95
C MET A 171 2.18 9.47 -15.08
N LEU A 172 2.70 8.26 -15.34
CA LEU A 172 4.12 8.02 -15.49
C LEU A 172 4.68 8.61 -16.80
N ASP A 173 3.88 8.73 -17.85
CA ASP A 173 4.29 9.34 -19.11
C ASP A 173 4.58 10.84 -18.99
N GLU A 174 3.94 11.51 -18.03
CA GLU A 174 4.21 12.90 -17.65
C GLU A 174 5.52 13.05 -16.84
N VAL A 175 6.07 11.94 -16.34
CA VAL A 175 7.23 11.92 -15.47
C VAL A 175 8.49 11.55 -16.26
N ASP A 176 9.38 12.53 -16.45
CA ASP A 176 10.68 12.31 -17.10
C ASP A 176 11.69 11.65 -16.13
N ASP A 177 11.65 10.32 -15.98
CA ASP A 177 12.55 9.57 -15.10
C ASP A 177 13.25 8.41 -15.84
N SER A 178 14.54 8.20 -15.57
CA SER A 178 15.31 7.02 -15.98
C SER A 178 14.64 5.69 -15.59
N GLY A 179 13.93 5.65 -14.45
CA GLY A 179 13.17 4.49 -13.99
C GLY A 179 11.83 4.28 -14.72
N ARG A 180 11.37 5.25 -15.52
CA ARG A 180 10.09 5.20 -16.25
C ARG A 180 10.01 3.97 -17.14
N ALA A 181 11.06 3.65 -17.87
CA ALA A 181 11.05 2.54 -18.83
C ALA A 181 10.76 1.20 -18.15
N VAL A 182 11.35 0.97 -16.97
CA VAL A 182 11.18 -0.27 -16.21
C VAL A 182 9.73 -0.40 -15.72
N TRP A 183 9.20 0.65 -15.10
CA TRP A 183 7.84 0.62 -14.54
C TRP A 183 6.77 0.68 -15.62
N SER A 184 7.01 1.39 -16.71
CA SER A 184 6.12 1.44 -17.88
C SER A 184 5.99 0.06 -18.53
N LYS A 185 7.12 -0.64 -18.74
CA LYS A 185 7.10 -2.02 -19.24
C LYS A 185 6.32 -2.95 -18.31
N LYS A 186 6.57 -2.89 -17.00
CA LYS A 186 5.80 -3.69 -16.03
C LYS A 186 4.31 -3.39 -16.10
N LEU A 187 3.91 -2.12 -16.18
CA LEU A 187 2.50 -1.75 -16.32
C LEU A 187 1.90 -2.28 -17.63
N ASP A 188 2.65 -2.27 -18.72
CA ASP A 188 2.22 -2.88 -19.99
C ASP A 188 1.98 -4.38 -19.86
N ASP A 189 2.91 -5.09 -19.23
CA ASP A 189 2.77 -6.53 -18.94
C ASP A 189 1.52 -6.79 -18.08
N LEU A 190 1.21 -5.92 -17.10
CA LEU A 190 0.00 -6.01 -16.29
C LEU A 190 -1.30 -5.72 -17.08
N ILE A 191 -1.24 -4.82 -18.06
CA ILE A 191 -2.37 -4.47 -18.91
C ILE A 191 -2.67 -5.61 -19.89
N SER A 192 -1.64 -6.25 -20.44
CA SER A 192 -1.77 -7.40 -21.34
C SER A 192 -2.04 -8.72 -20.61
N SER A 193 -1.72 -8.81 -19.32
CA SER A 193 -1.92 -10.05 -18.54
C SER A 193 -3.38 -10.47 -18.57
N ASP A 194 -3.60 -11.70 -19.05
CA ASP A 194 -4.83 -12.41 -18.77
C ASP A 194 -4.71 -13.18 -17.47
N TRP A 195 -5.74 -13.12 -16.63
CA TRP A 195 -5.86 -13.93 -15.42
C TRP A 195 -6.57 -15.26 -15.74
N SER A 196 -7.11 -15.41 -16.95
CA SER A 196 -7.81 -16.63 -17.37
C SER A 196 -6.89 -17.70 -17.97
N GLU A 197 -5.73 -17.32 -18.50
CA GLU A 197 -4.73 -18.24 -19.03
C GLU A 197 -3.79 -18.71 -17.93
N LYS A 198 -3.70 -20.03 -17.77
CA LYS A 198 -2.57 -20.61 -17.04
C LYS A 198 -1.31 -20.20 -17.80
N GLU A 199 -0.42 -19.44 -17.16
CA GLU A 199 1.00 -19.54 -17.50
C GLU A 199 1.37 -21.00 -17.23
N VAL A 200 1.28 -21.83 -18.26
CA VAL A 200 1.91 -23.14 -18.28
C VAL A 200 3.39 -22.83 -18.21
N VAL A 201 3.93 -22.84 -16.98
CA VAL A 201 5.35 -23.04 -16.80
C VAL A 201 5.61 -24.45 -17.30
N GLU A 202 5.92 -24.57 -18.59
CA GLU A 202 6.67 -25.67 -19.14
C GLU A 202 7.97 -25.74 -18.34
N ASN A 203 7.97 -26.54 -17.27
CA ASN A 203 9.18 -27.18 -16.82
C ASN A 203 9.53 -28.20 -17.90
N ASP A 204 10.11 -27.70 -18.99
CA ASP A 204 10.80 -28.52 -19.96
C ASP A 204 12.10 -29.02 -19.32
N ASN A 205 12.10 -30.33 -19.17
CA ASN A 205 13.21 -31.23 -18.87
C ASN A 205 14.57 -30.78 -19.45
N ALA A 206 15.56 -30.62 -18.57
CA ALA A 206 16.95 -31.08 -18.75
C ALA A 206 17.68 -31.11 -17.39
#